data_AF-A0A7Y3K106-F1
#
_entry.id   AF-A0A7Y3K106-F1
#
_cell.length_a   1.000
_cell.length_b   1.000
_cell.length_c   1.000
_cell.angle_alpha   90.00
_cell.angle_beta   90.00
_cell.angle_gamma   90.00
#
_symmetry.space_group_name_H-M   'P 1'
#
loop_
_entity.id
_entity.type
_entity.pdbx_description
1 polymer ?
#
loop_
_entity_poly.entity_id
_entity_poly.type
_entity_poly.pdbx_seq_one_letter_code
_entity_poly.pdbx_strand_id
1 'polypeptide(L)'
;MTAPVHPYSDYGVALRTLRSGRNWLGILLFVCVLAQIIGFLLIRFTNQAYSKGNPVARERVVVTPMGPAHRPQFSVRTVTGGVQASTPVQAQPGISAADTGFSDTASAGRQTMQSRQGRELNLRPQWATTYYIAVPVTQLLGLLAAASQAIIIFITLLVILIAQAPGVAHLTRSLNWAVILLFMVLPWQYFFPGFPVPGVLYSWQELLRTLAVVFLLPPGHGLPYLQRTLIVVRYVLWPAISLLVMLVTAERFRAGVRLAVGHPIQSLMLGQNKGTANKPAGSGSNPPSIGTTALTGQATR
;
A
#
# COMPACT_ATOMS: atom_id res chain seq x y z
N MET A 1 -13.53 9.76 53.14
CA MET A 1 -13.92 8.45 52.58
C MET A 1 -13.86 8.57 51.07
N THR A 2 -12.86 7.96 50.44
CA THR A 2 -12.72 7.96 48.97
C THR A 2 -13.80 7.05 48.39
N ALA A 3 -14.57 7.55 47.44
CA ALA A 3 -15.54 6.73 46.72
C ALA A 3 -14.79 5.55 46.07
N PRO A 4 -15.35 4.32 46.10
CA PRO A 4 -14.72 3.16 45.47
C PRO A 4 -14.52 3.44 43.99
N VAL A 5 -13.25 3.47 43.55
CA VAL A 5 -12.89 3.65 42.14
C VAL A 5 -13.37 2.43 41.39
N HIS A 6 -14.32 2.62 40.47
CA HIS A 6 -14.88 1.53 39.70
C HIS A 6 -13.95 1.25 38.52
N PRO A 7 -13.22 0.11 38.47
CA PRO A 7 -12.17 -0.15 37.46
C PRO A 7 -12.71 -0.14 36.02
N TYR A 8 -14.03 -0.21 35.84
CA TYR A 8 -14.72 -0.20 34.57
C TYR A 8 -14.72 1.17 33.84
N SER A 9 -14.52 2.28 34.54
CA SER A 9 -14.46 3.61 33.89
C SER A 9 -13.28 3.72 32.92
N ASP A 10 -12.15 3.14 33.29
CA ASP A 10 -10.87 3.37 32.61
C ASP A 10 -10.77 2.56 31.31
N TYR A 11 -11.35 1.35 31.30
CA TYR A 11 -11.48 0.53 30.08
C TYR A 11 -12.32 1.24 29.00
N GLY A 12 -13.38 1.93 29.41
CA GLY A 12 -14.24 2.67 28.50
C GLY A 12 -13.49 3.79 27.76
N VAL A 13 -12.61 4.49 28.48
CA VAL A 13 -11.76 5.53 27.89
C VAL A 13 -10.74 4.92 26.94
N ALA A 14 -10.04 3.85 27.35
CA ALA A 14 -9.06 3.15 26.51
C ALA A 14 -9.66 2.63 25.20
N LEU A 15 -10.85 2.01 25.25
CA LEU A 15 -11.54 1.50 24.06
C LEU A 15 -11.98 2.62 23.10
N ARG A 16 -12.36 3.79 23.61
CA ARG A 16 -12.68 4.96 22.76
C ARG A 16 -11.45 5.46 22.02
N THR A 17 -10.31 5.56 22.71
CA THR A 17 -9.04 5.98 22.10
C THR A 17 -8.59 4.99 21.02
N LEU A 18 -8.63 3.69 21.30
CA LEU A 18 -8.30 2.64 20.32
C LEU A 18 -9.23 2.67 19.10
N ARG A 19 -10.54 2.90 19.31
CA ARG A 19 -11.51 3.03 18.22
C ARG A 19 -11.23 4.24 17.34
N SER A 20 -10.87 5.38 17.93
CA SER A 20 -10.51 6.60 17.20
C SER A 20 -9.24 6.36 16.37
N GLY A 21 -8.19 5.83 16.99
CA GLY A 21 -6.92 5.50 16.33
C GLY A 21 -7.11 4.57 15.13
N ARG A 22 -7.91 3.51 15.29
CA ARG A 22 -8.23 2.60 14.19
C ARG A 22 -8.97 3.29 13.03
N ASN A 23 -9.91 4.19 13.33
CA ASN A 23 -10.66 4.89 12.29
C ASN A 23 -9.74 5.82 11.48
N TRP A 24 -8.83 6.52 12.17
CA TRP A 24 -7.79 7.34 11.54
C TRP A 24 -6.86 6.52 10.65
N LEU A 25 -6.38 5.36 11.12
CA LEU A 25 -5.54 4.47 10.32
C LEU A 25 -6.26 3.91 9.10
N GLY A 26 -7.55 3.58 9.23
CA GLY A 26 -8.38 3.14 8.09
C GLY A 26 -8.53 4.24 7.04
N ILE A 27 -8.72 5.50 7.46
CA ILE A 27 -8.76 6.65 6.53
C ILE A 27 -7.40 6.84 5.84
N LEU A 28 -6.30 6.77 6.61
CA LEU A 28 -4.95 6.89 6.05
C LEU A 28 -4.67 5.80 5.00
N LEU A 29 -5.02 4.55 5.30
CA LEU A 29 -4.89 3.42 4.37
C LEU A 29 -5.75 3.65 3.11
N PHE A 30 -7.01 4.06 3.29
CA PHE A 30 -7.91 4.38 2.19
C PHE A 30 -7.31 5.44 1.26
N VAL A 31 -6.79 6.55 1.82
CA VAL A 31 -6.16 7.63 1.05
C VAL A 31 -4.92 7.12 0.31
N CYS A 32 -4.08 6.29 0.94
CA CYS A 32 -2.89 5.72 0.29
C CYS A 32 -3.26 4.85 -0.92
N VAL A 33 -4.24 3.96 -0.76
CA VAL A 33 -4.73 3.09 -1.83
C VAL A 33 -5.40 3.90 -2.94
N LEU A 34 -6.21 4.91 -2.58
CA LEU A 34 -6.86 5.80 -3.53
C LEU A 34 -5.84 6.62 -4.33
N ALA A 35 -4.81 7.17 -3.67
CA ALA A 35 -3.74 7.91 -4.33
C ALA A 35 -3.00 7.05 -5.36
N GLN A 36 -2.82 5.76 -5.08
CA GLN A 36 -2.23 4.81 -6.03
C GLN A 36 -3.15 4.50 -7.21
N ILE A 37 -4.45 4.28 -6.98
CA ILE A 37 -5.41 4.12 -8.08
C ILE A 37 -5.41 5.36 -8.96
N ILE A 38 -5.48 6.56 -8.38
CA ILE A 38 -5.44 7.82 -9.11
C ILE A 38 -4.12 7.97 -9.87
N GLY A 39 -2.98 7.69 -9.25
CA GLY A 39 -1.66 7.74 -9.89
C GLY A 39 -1.59 6.81 -11.11
N PHE A 40 -2.10 5.59 -10.99
CA PHE A 40 -2.22 4.66 -12.12
C PHE A 40 -3.12 5.20 -13.23
N LEU A 41 -4.31 5.71 -12.90
CA LEU A 41 -5.25 6.27 -13.87
C LEU A 41 -4.67 7.51 -14.58
N LEU A 42 -4.00 8.39 -13.85
CA LEU A 42 -3.33 9.56 -14.42
C LEU A 42 -2.27 9.15 -15.44
N ILE A 43 -1.44 8.16 -15.11
CA ILE A 43 -0.43 7.64 -16.03
C ILE A 43 -1.07 6.92 -17.22
N ARG A 44 -2.19 6.24 -17.01
CA ARG A 44 -2.90 5.49 -18.06
C ARG A 44 -3.62 6.40 -19.06
N PHE A 45 -4.25 7.47 -18.59
CA PHE A 45 -5.09 8.37 -19.39
C PHE A 45 -4.38 9.63 -19.84
N THR A 46 -3.22 9.96 -19.27
CA THR A 46 -2.39 11.02 -19.82
C THR A 46 -1.82 10.52 -21.15
N ASN A 47 -2.32 11.07 -22.26
CA ASN A 47 -1.86 10.75 -23.64
C ASN A 47 -0.42 11.24 -23.91
N GLN A 48 0.38 11.48 -22.87
CA GLN A 48 1.75 11.92 -23.03
C GLN A 48 2.58 10.76 -23.54
N ALA A 49 2.97 10.84 -24.81
CA ALA A 49 3.94 9.93 -25.39
C ALA A 49 5.26 10.00 -24.58
N TYR A 50 5.50 9.01 -23.72
CA TYR A 50 6.78 8.74 -23.05
C TYR A 50 7.92 8.46 -24.05
N SER A 51 7.60 8.44 -25.36
CA SER A 51 8.48 8.11 -26.48
C SER A 51 9.74 8.97 -26.62
N LYS A 52 9.83 10.17 -26.04
CA LYS A 52 11.00 11.06 -26.26
C LYS A 52 12.01 11.11 -25.10
N GLY A 53 11.71 10.49 -23.96
CA GLY A 53 12.44 10.77 -22.71
C GLY A 53 13.00 9.59 -21.95
N ASN A 54 12.97 8.36 -22.49
CA ASN A 54 13.56 7.22 -21.79
C ASN A 54 15.06 7.08 -22.14
N PRO A 55 16.00 7.55 -21.29
CA PRO A 55 17.44 7.39 -21.55
C PRO A 55 17.84 5.90 -21.63
N VAL A 56 17.12 5.02 -20.94
CA VAL A 56 17.36 3.56 -20.98
C VAL A 56 17.08 2.96 -22.36
N ALA A 57 16.16 3.56 -23.14
CA ALA A 57 15.92 3.16 -24.53
C ALA A 57 16.96 3.74 -25.51
N ARG A 58 17.58 4.89 -25.18
CA ARG A 58 18.64 5.49 -25.99
C ARG A 58 19.98 4.77 -25.82
N GLU A 59 20.29 4.30 -24.62
CA GLU A 59 21.60 3.71 -24.33
C GLU A 59 21.77 2.29 -24.91
N ARG A 60 20.67 1.61 -25.29
CA ARG A 60 20.72 0.29 -25.94
C ARG A 60 20.71 0.30 -27.47
N VAL A 61 20.62 1.47 -28.10
CA VAL A 61 20.70 1.59 -29.57
C VAL A 61 21.74 2.64 -29.95
N VAL A 62 22.91 2.58 -29.31
CA VAL A 62 24.14 2.86 -30.06
C VAL A 62 24.49 1.54 -30.73
N VAL A 63 23.76 1.21 -31.80
CA VAL A 63 24.36 0.42 -32.86
C VAL A 63 25.47 1.32 -33.35
N THR A 64 26.68 1.15 -32.82
CA THR A 64 27.87 1.63 -33.50
C THR A 64 27.70 1.09 -34.91
N PRO A 65 27.46 1.94 -35.93
CA PRO A 65 27.45 1.44 -37.29
C PRO A 65 28.81 0.77 -37.42
N MET A 66 28.82 -0.55 -37.52
CA MET A 66 30.01 -1.27 -37.92
C MET A 66 30.37 -0.61 -39.23
N GLY A 67 31.41 0.23 -39.19
CA GLY A 67 32.05 0.69 -40.39
C GLY A 67 32.33 -0.53 -41.27
N PRO A 68 32.35 -0.36 -42.59
CA PRO A 68 32.51 -1.45 -43.54
C PRO A 68 33.58 -2.39 -43.03
N ALA A 69 33.17 -3.65 -42.78
CA ALA A 69 33.98 -4.69 -42.20
C ALA A 69 35.37 -4.66 -42.85
N HIS A 70 36.35 -4.11 -42.14
CA HIS A 70 37.74 -4.38 -42.43
C HIS A 70 37.89 -5.87 -42.12
N ARG A 71 37.78 -6.70 -43.15
CA ARG A 71 38.15 -8.11 -43.09
C ARG A 71 39.52 -8.17 -42.41
N PRO A 72 39.64 -8.72 -41.19
CA PRO A 72 40.96 -9.06 -40.70
C PRO A 72 41.47 -10.15 -41.64
N GLN A 73 42.44 -9.81 -42.48
CA GLN A 73 43.23 -10.82 -43.16
C GLN A 73 43.89 -11.64 -42.07
N PHE A 74 43.40 -12.87 -41.91
CA PHE A 74 43.97 -13.85 -41.00
C PHE A 74 45.29 -14.33 -41.62
N SER A 75 46.38 -13.61 -41.41
CA SER A 75 47.70 -14.16 -41.66
C SER A 75 48.03 -15.08 -40.49
N VAL A 76 47.85 -16.38 -40.72
CA VAL A 76 48.34 -17.43 -39.82
C VAL A 76 49.87 -17.34 -39.81
N ARG A 77 50.40 -16.56 -38.87
CA ARG A 77 51.82 -16.55 -38.57
C ARG A 77 52.07 -17.63 -37.54
N THR A 78 52.52 -18.79 -38.02
CA THR A 78 53.12 -19.83 -37.18
C THR A 78 54.34 -19.22 -36.49
N VAL A 79 54.19 -18.82 -35.22
CA VAL A 79 55.30 -18.34 -34.39
C VAL A 79 55.66 -19.45 -33.41
N THR A 80 56.65 -20.24 -33.81
CA THR A 80 57.41 -21.12 -32.94
C THR A 80 58.39 -20.27 -32.14
N GLY A 81 58.22 -20.22 -30.82
CA GLY A 81 59.26 -19.98 -29.81
C GLY A 81 59.87 -18.58 -29.71
N GLY A 82 60.11 -18.12 -28.48
CA GLY A 82 61.09 -17.07 -28.22
C GLY A 82 60.71 -16.06 -27.14
N VAL A 83 61.47 -16.12 -26.05
CA VAL A 83 61.57 -15.19 -24.90
C VAL A 83 61.97 -13.76 -25.34
N GLN A 84 61.42 -12.71 -24.71
CA GLN A 84 62.04 -11.40 -24.32
C GLN A 84 60.95 -10.33 -24.11
N ALA A 85 60.77 -9.74 -22.92
CA ALA A 85 61.53 -8.67 -22.24
C ALA A 85 61.12 -7.22 -22.65
N SER A 86 60.59 -6.48 -21.68
CA SER A 86 60.70 -5.03 -21.38
C SER A 86 60.43 -3.92 -22.43
N THR A 87 59.46 -3.02 -22.10
CA THR A 87 59.41 -1.50 -22.12
C THR A 87 60.25 -0.66 -23.13
N PRO A 88 60.05 0.68 -23.36
CA PRO A 88 58.98 1.66 -23.04
C PRO A 88 58.70 2.75 -24.18
N VAL A 89 57.91 3.80 -23.85
CA VAL A 89 57.84 5.21 -24.39
C VAL A 89 57.70 5.49 -25.92
N GLN A 90 56.66 6.24 -26.31
CA GLN A 90 56.70 7.19 -27.45
C GLN A 90 55.54 8.22 -27.33
N ALA A 91 55.80 9.45 -26.89
CA ALA A 91 56.13 10.66 -27.67
C ALA A 91 54.96 11.20 -28.52
N GLN A 92 54.44 12.35 -28.09
CA GLN A 92 53.35 13.10 -28.69
C GLN A 92 53.93 14.35 -29.37
N PRO A 93 53.79 14.53 -30.70
CA PRO A 93 54.18 15.77 -31.36
C PRO A 93 52.99 16.73 -31.43
N GLY A 94 53.22 17.96 -30.96
CA GLY A 94 52.43 19.10 -31.40
C GLY A 94 52.78 19.46 -32.85
N ILE A 95 51.88 20.21 -33.52
CA ILE A 95 52.19 21.20 -34.57
C ILE A 95 50.94 22.06 -34.81
N SER A 96 51.18 23.36 -34.62
CA SER A 96 50.79 24.54 -35.38
C SER A 96 49.35 25.01 -35.53
N ALA A 97 49.23 26.26 -35.05
CA ALA A 97 48.36 27.32 -35.47
C ALA A 97 48.58 27.76 -36.93
N ALA A 98 47.48 28.12 -37.57
CA ALA A 98 47.24 29.09 -38.65
C ALA A 98 45.83 28.73 -39.17
N ASP A 99 44.89 29.59 -39.51
CA ASP A 99 44.80 31.04 -39.58
C ASP A 99 43.37 31.31 -40.10
N THR A 100 42.91 32.54 -39.90
CA THR A 100 41.88 33.27 -40.65
C THR A 100 40.56 32.61 -41.06
N GLY A 101 39.48 33.22 -40.54
CA GLY A 101 38.57 33.90 -41.47
C GLY A 101 37.13 33.44 -41.49
N PHE A 102 36.25 34.37 -41.09
CA PHE A 102 34.94 34.59 -41.72
C PHE A 102 33.84 33.57 -41.39
N SER A 103 32.94 33.93 -40.45
CA SER A 103 31.48 33.69 -40.46
C SER A 103 30.76 34.19 -39.18
N ASP A 104 31.12 35.35 -38.64
CA ASP A 104 30.38 35.96 -37.52
C ASP A 104 29.33 36.94 -38.05
N THR A 105 28.12 36.45 -38.33
CA THR A 105 26.89 37.29 -38.34
C THR A 105 25.56 36.53 -38.43
N ALA A 106 25.56 35.21 -38.69
CA ALA A 106 24.31 34.43 -38.85
C ALA A 106 23.81 33.73 -37.56
N SER A 107 24.46 33.93 -36.41
CA SER A 107 24.16 33.24 -35.15
C SER A 107 23.22 34.01 -34.21
N ALA A 108 22.99 35.32 -34.43
CA ALA A 108 22.10 36.14 -33.59
C ALA A 108 20.60 35.85 -33.82
N GLY A 109 20.21 35.30 -34.97
CA GLY A 109 18.81 35.00 -35.31
C GLY A 109 18.29 33.63 -34.87
N ARG A 110 19.16 32.71 -34.42
CA ARG A 110 18.75 31.34 -34.01
C ARG A 110 18.49 31.17 -32.51
N GLN A 111 18.98 32.08 -31.67
CA GLN A 111 18.79 31.98 -30.22
C GLN A 111 17.38 32.42 -29.75
N THR A 112 16.64 33.18 -30.57
CA THR A 112 15.30 33.66 -30.22
C THR A 112 14.19 32.62 -30.45
N MET A 113 14.43 31.55 -31.22
CA MET A 113 13.46 30.44 -31.33
C MET A 113 13.64 29.37 -30.24
N GLN A 114 14.85 29.20 -29.69
CA GLN A 114 15.05 28.27 -28.56
C GLN A 114 14.42 28.77 -27.25
N SER A 115 14.29 30.08 -27.04
CA SER A 115 13.71 30.65 -25.83
C SER A 115 12.17 30.58 -25.78
N ARG A 116 11.48 30.47 -26.93
CA ARG A 116 10.03 30.16 -26.94
C ARG A 116 9.73 28.67 -26.78
N GLN A 117 10.62 27.79 -27.25
CA GLN A 117 10.50 26.34 -27.03
C GLN A 117 10.92 25.94 -25.60
N GLY A 118 11.77 26.73 -24.94
CA GLY A 118 12.14 26.57 -23.51
C GLY A 118 11.04 26.92 -22.50
N ARG A 119 9.87 27.39 -22.97
CA ARG A 119 8.66 27.59 -22.15
C ARG A 119 7.55 26.59 -22.44
N GLU A 120 7.80 25.53 -23.22
CA GLU A 120 7.05 24.29 -23.02
C GLU A 120 7.42 23.82 -21.61
N LEU A 121 6.52 24.10 -20.67
CA LEU A 121 6.75 23.96 -19.25
C LEU A 121 7.45 22.64 -18.92
N ASN A 122 8.55 22.76 -18.18
CA ASN A 122 9.27 21.71 -17.46
C ASN A 122 8.38 20.95 -16.43
N LEU A 123 7.06 20.93 -16.62
CA LEU A 123 6.11 20.09 -15.90
C LEU A 123 6.50 18.60 -16.04
N ARG A 124 7.03 18.18 -17.19
CA ARG A 124 7.38 16.76 -17.46
C ARG A 124 8.38 16.16 -16.45
N PRO A 125 9.57 16.74 -16.21
CA PRO A 125 10.48 16.22 -15.19
C PRO A 125 9.95 16.41 -13.78
N GLN A 126 9.20 17.48 -13.50
CA GLN A 126 8.63 17.71 -12.16
C GLN A 126 7.65 16.62 -11.76
N TRP A 127 6.74 16.20 -12.64
CA TRP A 127 5.83 15.09 -12.34
C TRP A 127 6.57 13.78 -12.09
N ALA A 128 7.61 13.49 -12.87
CA ALA A 128 8.43 12.30 -12.67
C ALA A 128 9.10 12.29 -11.28
N THR A 129 9.66 13.43 -10.86
CA THR A 129 10.24 13.59 -9.51
C THR A 129 9.19 13.43 -8.42
N THR A 130 8.00 14.04 -8.59
CA THR A 130 6.90 13.90 -7.64
C THR A 130 6.46 12.45 -7.51
N TYR A 131 6.27 11.71 -8.61
CA TYR A 131 5.90 10.29 -8.56
C TYR A 131 6.99 9.41 -7.95
N TYR A 132 8.26 9.70 -8.27
CA TYR A 132 9.41 8.98 -7.73
C TYR A 132 9.47 9.04 -6.21
N ILE A 133 9.07 10.17 -5.60
CA ILE A 133 9.04 10.34 -4.14
C ILE A 133 7.70 9.89 -3.56
N ALA A 134 6.57 10.27 -4.18
CA ALA A 134 5.24 10.02 -3.63
C ALA A 134 4.90 8.53 -3.56
N VAL A 135 5.23 7.75 -4.60
CA VAL A 135 4.90 6.31 -4.62
C VAL A 135 5.54 5.56 -3.45
N PRO A 136 6.87 5.57 -3.22
CA PRO A 136 7.46 4.84 -2.10
C PRO A 136 6.96 5.35 -0.73
N VAL A 137 6.69 6.66 -0.59
CA VAL A 137 6.11 7.21 0.63
C VAL A 137 4.70 6.66 0.88
N THR A 138 3.83 6.62 -0.13
CA THR A 138 2.49 6.02 0.00
C THR A 138 2.56 4.52 0.26
N GLN A 139 3.54 3.81 -0.31
CA GLN A 139 3.76 2.38 -0.03
C GLN A 139 4.10 2.15 1.45
N LEU A 140 5.07 2.92 1.97
CA LEU A 140 5.50 2.82 3.37
C LEU A 140 4.36 3.20 4.32
N LEU A 141 3.66 4.30 4.06
CA LEU A 141 2.52 4.74 4.87
C LEU A 141 1.38 3.71 4.85
N GLY A 142 1.07 3.14 3.68
CA GLY A 142 0.06 2.09 3.55
C GLY A 142 0.43 0.83 4.35
N LEU A 143 1.68 0.39 4.27
CA LEU A 143 2.18 -0.76 5.03
C LEU A 143 2.13 -0.51 6.55
N LEU A 144 2.63 0.65 6.99
CA LEU A 144 2.59 1.06 8.40
C LEU A 144 1.14 1.16 8.91
N ALA A 145 0.23 1.72 8.12
CA ALA A 145 -1.18 1.81 8.45
C ALA A 145 -1.84 0.42 8.58
N ALA A 146 -1.58 -0.50 7.65
CA ALA A 146 -2.11 -1.86 7.71
C ALA A 146 -1.56 -2.65 8.91
N ALA A 147 -0.24 -2.55 9.15
CA ALA A 147 0.41 -3.23 10.27
C ALA A 147 -0.06 -2.69 11.62
N SER A 148 -0.11 -1.36 11.79
CA SER A 148 -0.62 -0.74 13.01
C SER A 148 -2.10 -1.04 13.24
N GLN A 149 -2.92 -1.12 12.18
CA GLN A 149 -4.31 -1.54 12.29
C GLN A 149 -4.43 -2.98 12.82
N ALA A 150 -3.61 -3.93 12.32
CA ALA A 150 -3.60 -5.30 12.83
C ALA A 150 -3.18 -5.36 14.30
N ILE A 151 -2.14 -4.60 14.69
CA ILE A 151 -1.66 -4.49 16.07
C ILE A 151 -2.74 -3.94 16.99
N ILE A 152 -3.44 -2.86 16.61
CA ILE A 152 -4.52 -2.27 17.42
C ILE A 152 -5.67 -3.25 17.61
N ILE A 153 -6.07 -3.97 16.56
CA ILE A 153 -7.12 -4.99 16.67
C ILE A 153 -6.69 -6.11 17.61
N PHE A 154 -5.43 -6.54 17.53
CA PHE A 154 -4.86 -7.55 18.42
C PHE A 154 -4.81 -7.08 19.89
N ILE A 155 -4.32 -5.87 20.16
CA ILE A 155 -4.33 -5.29 21.52
C ILE A 155 -5.76 -5.17 22.05
N THR A 156 -6.70 -4.72 21.21
CA THR A 156 -8.12 -4.63 21.60
C THR A 156 -8.69 -6.00 21.96
N LEU A 157 -8.34 -7.04 21.21
CA LEU A 157 -8.71 -8.42 21.49
C LEU A 157 -8.15 -8.88 22.84
N LEU A 158 -6.87 -8.59 23.14
CA LEU A 158 -6.25 -8.93 24.42
C LEU A 158 -6.94 -8.24 25.60
N VAL A 159 -7.23 -6.93 25.48
CA VAL A 159 -7.96 -6.18 26.52
C VAL A 159 -9.34 -6.79 26.78
N ILE A 160 -10.04 -7.20 25.73
CA ILE A 160 -11.39 -7.79 25.85
C ILE A 160 -11.36 -9.22 26.40
N LEU A 161 -10.31 -9.99 26.08
CA LEU A 161 -10.06 -11.30 26.69
C LEU A 161 -9.80 -11.18 28.19
N ILE A 162 -8.97 -10.22 28.62
CA ILE A 162 -8.70 -9.95 30.04
C ILE A 162 -9.96 -9.52 30.78
N ALA A 163 -10.79 -8.67 30.15
CA ALA A 163 -12.05 -8.21 30.71
C ALA A 163 -13.17 -9.27 30.69
N GLN A 164 -12.92 -10.47 30.13
CA GLN A 164 -13.92 -11.54 29.95
C GLN A 164 -15.22 -11.07 29.28
N ALA A 165 -15.15 -10.04 28.42
CA ALA A 165 -16.34 -9.41 27.87
C ALA A 165 -16.89 -10.23 26.67
N PRO A 166 -18.23 -10.33 26.53
CA PRO A 166 -18.84 -10.99 25.39
C PRO A 166 -18.55 -10.20 24.09
N GLY A 167 -18.08 -10.89 23.05
CA GLY A 167 -17.70 -10.26 21.77
C GLY A 167 -16.36 -10.72 21.18
N VAL A 168 -15.62 -11.56 21.91
CA VAL A 168 -14.33 -12.15 21.48
C VAL A 168 -14.43 -12.78 20.09
N ALA A 169 -15.45 -13.60 19.82
CA ALA A 169 -15.61 -14.29 18.53
C ALA A 169 -15.66 -13.33 17.32
N HIS A 170 -16.34 -12.19 17.46
CA HIS A 170 -16.39 -11.18 16.40
C HIS A 170 -15.06 -10.46 16.21
N LEU A 171 -14.32 -10.22 17.31
CA LEU A 171 -13.00 -9.61 17.24
C LEU A 171 -11.96 -10.53 16.63
N THR A 172 -11.96 -11.82 16.97
CA THR A 172 -11.08 -12.82 16.34
C THR A 172 -11.36 -12.90 14.84
N ARG A 173 -12.63 -12.86 14.42
CA ARG A 173 -12.98 -12.79 13.00
C ARG A 173 -12.46 -11.52 12.35
N SER A 174 -12.55 -10.36 13.03
CA SER A 174 -12.00 -9.10 12.52
C SER A 174 -10.46 -9.13 12.44
N LEU A 175 -9.79 -9.80 13.38
CA LEU A 175 -8.34 -9.98 13.38
C LEU A 175 -7.91 -10.83 12.17
N ASN A 176 -8.61 -11.92 11.87
CA ASN A 176 -8.32 -12.74 10.70
C ASN A 176 -8.42 -11.92 9.40
N TRP A 177 -9.46 -11.09 9.26
CA TRP A 177 -9.57 -10.19 8.11
C TRP A 177 -8.47 -9.12 8.07
N ALA A 178 -8.04 -8.60 9.22
CA ALA A 178 -6.91 -7.68 9.30
C ALA A 178 -5.57 -8.32 8.92
N VAL A 179 -5.36 -9.59 9.27
CA VAL A 179 -4.18 -10.37 8.84
C VAL A 179 -4.21 -10.62 7.34
N ILE A 180 -5.38 -10.94 6.77
CA ILE A 180 -5.54 -11.05 5.30
C ILE A 180 -5.22 -9.70 4.64
N LEU A 181 -5.72 -8.59 5.17
CA LEU A 181 -5.42 -7.25 4.66
C LEU A 181 -3.90 -6.96 4.72
N LEU A 182 -3.26 -7.25 5.85
CA LEU A 182 -1.82 -7.08 6.02
C LEU A 182 -1.05 -7.93 5.00
N PHE A 183 -1.43 -9.19 4.83
CA PHE A 183 -0.87 -10.09 3.83
C PHE A 183 -1.03 -9.55 2.41
N MET A 184 -2.19 -8.99 2.05
CA MET A 184 -2.42 -8.38 0.73
C MET A 184 -1.58 -7.12 0.49
N VAL A 185 -1.41 -6.28 1.51
CA VAL A 185 -0.65 -5.03 1.43
C VAL A 185 0.87 -5.28 1.38
N LEU A 186 1.32 -6.42 1.90
CA LEU A 186 2.73 -6.76 2.02
C LEU A 186 3.39 -6.90 0.62
N PRO A 187 4.53 -6.24 0.38
CA PRO A 187 5.22 -6.30 -0.91
C PRO A 187 6.02 -7.61 -1.03
N TRP A 188 5.34 -8.72 -1.32
CA TRP A 188 5.93 -10.07 -1.42
C TRP A 188 7.16 -10.16 -2.32
N GLN A 189 7.27 -9.29 -3.32
CA GLN A 189 8.38 -9.23 -4.27
C GLN A 189 9.73 -8.92 -3.62
N TYR A 190 9.75 -8.19 -2.48
CA TYR A 190 10.99 -7.92 -1.75
C TYR A 190 11.47 -9.13 -0.95
N PHE A 191 10.54 -9.99 -0.51
CA PHE A 191 10.85 -11.19 0.26
C PHE A 191 11.19 -12.37 -0.65
N PHE A 192 10.48 -12.50 -1.77
CA PHE A 192 10.57 -13.64 -2.68
C PHE A 192 10.74 -13.16 -4.13
N PRO A 193 11.98 -13.07 -4.62
CA PRO A 193 12.25 -12.74 -6.01
C PRO A 193 11.56 -13.74 -6.94
N GLY A 194 10.72 -13.25 -7.85
CA GLY A 194 9.98 -14.10 -8.79
C GLY A 194 8.61 -14.58 -8.30
N PHE A 195 8.17 -14.17 -7.10
CA PHE A 195 6.83 -14.53 -6.63
C PHE A 195 5.74 -13.90 -7.51
N PRO A 196 4.78 -14.70 -8.01
CA PRO A 196 3.81 -14.25 -9.00
C PRO A 196 2.70 -13.37 -8.41
N VAL A 197 2.57 -13.34 -7.08
CA VAL A 197 1.55 -12.54 -6.39
C VAL A 197 2.16 -11.20 -5.98
N PRO A 198 1.81 -10.11 -6.67
CA PRO A 198 2.23 -8.80 -6.28
C PRO A 198 1.39 -8.30 -5.09
N GLY A 199 2.03 -7.55 -4.19
CA GLY A 199 1.30 -6.81 -3.18
C GLY A 199 0.33 -5.80 -3.82
N VAL A 200 -0.67 -5.37 -3.05
CA VAL A 200 -1.64 -4.34 -3.47
C VAL A 200 -0.93 -3.02 -3.80
N LEU A 201 0.12 -2.69 -3.04
CA LEU A 201 0.87 -1.45 -3.21
C LEU A 201 2.02 -1.65 -4.21
N TYR A 202 1.91 -1.06 -5.40
CA TYR A 202 2.90 -1.23 -6.46
C TYR A 202 4.11 -0.30 -6.31
N SER A 203 5.29 -0.78 -6.72
CA SER A 203 6.50 0.07 -6.78
C SER A 203 6.53 0.88 -8.07
N TRP A 204 7.16 2.06 -8.03
CA TRP A 204 7.32 2.91 -9.21
C TRP A 204 8.07 2.20 -10.35
N GLN A 205 9.13 1.46 -10.01
CA GLN A 205 9.92 0.71 -10.99
C GLN A 205 9.11 -0.39 -11.67
N GLU A 206 8.28 -1.11 -10.91
CA GLU A 206 7.43 -2.16 -11.46
C GLU A 206 6.34 -1.56 -12.37
N LEU A 207 5.73 -0.44 -11.95
CA LEU A 207 4.76 0.28 -12.75
C LEU A 207 5.37 0.69 -14.09
N LEU A 208 6.55 1.33 -14.08
CA LEU A 208 7.24 1.75 -15.31
C LEU A 208 7.62 0.57 -16.19
N ARG A 209 8.15 -0.52 -15.62
CA ARG A 209 8.52 -1.72 -16.36
C ARG A 209 7.30 -2.32 -17.06
N THR A 210 6.18 -2.38 -16.35
CA THR A 210 4.93 -2.95 -16.85
C THR A 210 4.30 -2.05 -17.91
N LEU A 211 4.29 -0.74 -17.70
CA LEU A 211 3.82 0.23 -18.69
C LEU A 211 4.67 0.21 -19.96
N ALA A 212 5.99 0.12 -19.83
CA ALA A 212 6.89 0.06 -20.97
C ALA A 212 6.59 -1.16 -21.85
N VAL A 213 6.37 -2.31 -21.23
CA VAL A 213 6.09 -3.57 -21.92
C VAL A 213 4.69 -3.57 -22.56
N VAL A 214 3.69 -2.99 -21.90
CA VAL A 214 2.29 -3.02 -22.38
C VAL A 214 1.99 -1.96 -23.43
N PHE A 215 2.52 -0.74 -23.26
CA PHE A 215 2.06 0.43 -24.02
C PHE A 215 3.05 0.96 -25.05
N LEU A 216 4.36 0.71 -24.91
CA LEU A 216 5.34 1.20 -25.89
C LEU A 216 5.48 0.31 -27.13
N LEU A 217 5.08 -0.97 -27.06
CA LEU A 217 5.16 -1.84 -28.23
C LEU A 217 4.00 -1.54 -29.21
N PRO A 218 4.31 -1.27 -30.50
CA PRO A 218 3.32 -1.03 -31.53
C PRO A 218 2.26 -2.14 -31.57
N PRO A 219 0.98 -1.80 -31.79
CA PRO A 219 -0.07 -2.79 -32.02
C PRO A 219 0.31 -3.63 -33.24
N GLY A 220 0.63 -4.91 -33.03
CA GLY A 220 1.05 -5.83 -34.10
C GLY A 220 2.24 -6.71 -33.76
N HIS A 221 3.05 -6.38 -32.75
CA HIS A 221 4.18 -7.22 -32.26
C HIS A 221 4.10 -7.48 -30.74
N GLY A 222 2.95 -7.20 -30.14
CA GLY A 222 2.80 -7.12 -28.69
C GLY A 222 2.06 -8.29 -28.07
N LEU A 223 2.39 -8.52 -26.79
CA LEU A 223 1.79 -9.48 -25.86
C LEU A 223 0.28 -9.70 -26.06
N PRO A 224 -0.21 -10.93 -25.86
CA PRO A 224 -1.62 -11.27 -26.02
C PRO A 224 -2.53 -10.32 -25.24
N TYR A 225 -3.69 -9.98 -25.82
CA TYR A 225 -4.68 -9.04 -25.23
C TYR A 225 -4.99 -9.37 -23.76
N LEU A 226 -5.09 -10.66 -23.46
CA LEU A 226 -5.35 -11.19 -22.13
C LEU A 226 -4.32 -10.72 -21.09
N GLN A 227 -3.04 -10.64 -21.46
CA GLN A 227 -1.97 -10.19 -20.58
C GLN A 227 -2.05 -8.68 -20.31
N ARG A 228 -2.44 -7.88 -21.30
CA ARG A 228 -2.69 -6.44 -21.10
C ARG A 228 -3.85 -6.21 -20.12
N THR A 229 -4.91 -6.99 -20.27
CA THR A 229 -6.08 -6.92 -19.38
C THR A 229 -5.72 -7.35 -17.97
N LEU A 230 -4.98 -8.45 -17.79
CA LEU A 230 -4.54 -8.92 -16.47
C LEU A 230 -3.72 -7.86 -15.73
N ILE A 231 -2.90 -7.09 -16.43
CA ILE A 231 -2.11 -6.01 -15.85
C ILE A 231 -3.01 -4.88 -15.34
N VAL A 232 -3.99 -4.43 -16.14
CA VAL A 232 -4.91 -3.37 -15.73
C VAL A 232 -5.78 -3.84 -14.57
N VAL A 233 -6.32 -5.06 -14.67
CA VAL A 233 -7.08 -5.70 -13.60
C VAL A 233 -6.24 -5.73 -12.32
N ARG A 234 -4.97 -6.11 -12.41
CA ARG A 234 -4.09 -6.15 -11.24
C ARG A 234 -3.95 -4.79 -10.55
N TYR A 235 -3.72 -3.70 -11.28
CA TYR A 235 -3.51 -2.37 -10.67
C TYR A 235 -4.78 -1.66 -10.21
N VAL A 236 -5.97 -2.14 -10.59
CA VAL A 236 -7.25 -1.54 -10.21
C VAL A 236 -8.04 -2.45 -9.27
N LEU A 237 -8.17 -3.74 -9.63
CA LEU A 237 -8.97 -4.71 -8.91
C LEU A 237 -8.35 -5.08 -7.56
N TRP A 238 -7.03 -5.31 -7.47
CA TRP A 238 -6.40 -5.66 -6.18
C TRP A 238 -6.52 -4.53 -5.14
N PRO A 239 -6.21 -3.26 -5.47
CA PRO A 239 -6.55 -2.12 -4.63
C PRO A 239 -8.02 -2.08 -4.22
N ALA A 240 -8.95 -2.26 -5.15
CA ALA A 240 -10.38 -2.26 -4.83
C ALA A 240 -10.78 -3.39 -3.87
N ILE A 241 -10.26 -4.60 -4.07
CA ILE A 241 -10.48 -5.73 -3.15
C ILE A 241 -9.91 -5.40 -1.76
N SER A 242 -8.72 -4.79 -1.68
CA SER A 242 -8.13 -4.39 -0.40
C SER A 242 -9.01 -3.39 0.36
N LEU A 243 -9.63 -2.43 -0.34
CA LEU A 243 -10.58 -1.48 0.26
C LEU A 243 -11.84 -2.19 0.77
N LEU A 244 -12.34 -3.19 0.04
CA LEU A 244 -13.47 -4.00 0.49
C LEU A 244 -13.10 -4.82 1.73
N VAL A 245 -11.93 -5.46 1.75
CA VAL A 245 -11.43 -6.19 2.93
C VAL A 245 -11.26 -5.26 4.13
N MET A 246 -10.74 -4.05 3.90
CA MET A 246 -10.62 -3.02 4.94
C MET A 246 -12.00 -2.61 5.49
N LEU A 247 -13.00 -2.42 4.62
CA LEU A 247 -14.37 -2.09 5.03
C LEU A 247 -15.00 -3.21 5.87
N VAL A 248 -14.90 -4.46 5.40
CA VAL A 248 -15.39 -5.64 6.14
C VAL A 248 -14.70 -5.76 7.49
N THR A 249 -13.39 -5.56 7.55
CA THR A 249 -12.63 -5.53 8.80
C THR A 249 -13.17 -4.46 9.75
N ALA A 250 -13.48 -3.27 9.22
CA ALA A 250 -13.99 -2.16 10.00
C ALA A 250 -15.40 -2.39 10.57
N GLU A 251 -16.29 -3.02 9.82
CA GLU A 251 -17.64 -3.39 10.28
C GLU A 251 -17.60 -4.47 11.34
N ARG A 252 -16.81 -5.53 11.12
CA ARG A 252 -16.66 -6.64 12.08
C ARG A 252 -16.06 -6.17 13.40
N PHE A 253 -15.07 -5.30 13.35
CA PHE A 253 -14.52 -4.67 14.54
C PHE A 253 -15.57 -3.83 15.28
N ARG A 254 -16.35 -3.01 14.56
CA ARG A 254 -17.44 -2.19 15.17
C ARG A 254 -18.48 -3.08 15.85
N ALA A 255 -18.85 -4.20 15.25
CA ALA A 255 -19.77 -5.16 15.84
C ALA A 255 -19.20 -5.78 17.13
N GLY A 256 -17.94 -6.23 17.11
CA GLY A 256 -17.28 -6.79 18.29
C GLY A 256 -17.21 -5.81 19.47
N VAL A 257 -16.83 -4.56 19.20
CA VAL A 257 -16.77 -3.51 20.24
C VAL A 257 -18.16 -3.16 20.79
N ARG A 258 -19.20 -3.12 19.95
CA ARG A 258 -20.57 -2.84 20.42
C ARG A 258 -21.08 -3.90 21.39
N LEU A 259 -20.80 -5.18 21.11
CA LEU A 259 -21.18 -6.28 22.01
C LEU A 259 -20.43 -6.21 23.35
N ALA A 260 -19.13 -5.92 23.31
CA ALA A 260 -18.30 -5.82 24.50
C ALA A 260 -18.75 -4.66 25.42
N VAL A 261 -19.18 -3.53 24.86
CA VAL A 261 -19.62 -2.35 25.63
C VAL A 261 -21.09 -2.44 26.05
N GLY A 262 -21.95 -3.08 25.25
CA GLY A 262 -23.40 -3.09 25.47
C GLY A 262 -23.86 -3.98 26.64
N HIS A 263 -23.17 -5.10 26.87
CA HIS A 263 -23.59 -6.09 27.87
C HIS A 263 -23.55 -5.61 29.34
N PRO A 264 -22.49 -4.91 29.82
CA PRO A 264 -22.43 -4.49 31.23
C PRO A 264 -23.47 -3.43 31.60
N ILE A 265 -23.89 -2.58 30.65
CA ILE A 265 -24.91 -1.55 30.91
C ILE A 265 -26.28 -2.21 31.09
N GLN A 266 -26.60 -3.24 30.30
CA GLN A 266 -27.86 -3.96 30.45
C GLN A 266 -27.92 -4.72 31.78
N SER A 267 -26.83 -5.36 32.21
CA SER A 267 -26.80 -6.02 33.52
C SER A 267 -26.90 -5.02 34.68
N LEU A 268 -26.32 -3.83 34.57
CA LEU A 268 -26.47 -2.77 35.56
C LEU A 268 -27.91 -2.24 35.59
N MET A 269 -28.53 -1.98 34.44
CA MET A 269 -29.93 -1.53 34.37
C MET A 269 -30.92 -2.59 34.89
N LEU A 270 -30.69 -3.86 34.57
CA LEU A 270 -31.53 -4.96 35.06
C LEU A 270 -31.31 -5.26 36.56
N GLY A 271 -30.07 -5.12 37.04
CA GLY A 271 -29.73 -5.32 38.45
C GLY A 271 -30.29 -4.23 39.36
N GLN A 272 -30.32 -2.98 38.91
CA GLN A 272 -30.80 -1.86 39.72
C GLN A 272 -32.32 -1.91 39.96
N ASN A 273 -33.08 -2.50 39.03
CA ASN A 273 -34.54 -2.60 39.15
C ASN A 273 -34.99 -3.76 40.09
N LYS A 274 -34.11 -4.71 40.38
CA LYS A 274 -34.39 -5.78 41.36
C LYS A 274 -34.22 -5.33 42.82
N GLY A 275 -33.46 -4.25 43.07
CA GLY A 275 -33.18 -3.76 44.43
C GLY A 275 -34.29 -2.91 45.06
N THR A 276 -35.18 -2.34 44.26
CA THR A 276 -36.26 -1.44 44.75
C THR A 276 -37.62 -2.12 44.89
N ALA A 277 -37.82 -3.28 44.25
CA ALA A 277 -39.10 -3.99 44.27
C ALA A 277 -39.36 -4.82 45.55
N ASN A 278 -38.36 -4.97 46.43
CA ASN A 278 -38.48 -5.79 47.64
C ASN A 278 -38.19 -4.99 48.92
N LYS A 279 -38.63 -3.72 48.99
CA LYS A 279 -38.88 -3.08 50.28
C LYS A 279 -40.29 -3.51 50.70
N PRO A 280 -40.45 -4.52 51.57
CA PRO A 280 -41.78 -4.86 52.09
C PRO A 280 -42.33 -3.60 52.77
N ALA A 281 -43.42 -3.08 52.21
CA ALA A 281 -44.30 -2.16 52.91
C ALA A 281 -44.99 -2.98 54.01
N GLY A 282 -44.24 -3.25 55.08
CA GLY A 282 -44.64 -4.09 56.21
C GLY A 282 -44.64 -3.28 57.50
N SER A 283 -45.56 -2.31 57.58
CA SER A 283 -46.15 -1.90 58.86
C SER A 283 -47.66 -1.83 58.62
N GLY A 284 -48.36 -2.94 58.90
CA GLY A 284 -49.81 -2.99 58.80
C GLY A 284 -50.40 -4.39 58.80
N SER A 285 -50.56 -4.95 60.00
CA SER A 285 -51.65 -5.85 60.45
C SER A 285 -52.06 -7.07 59.62
N ASN A 286 -51.89 -8.25 60.23
CA ASN A 286 -52.50 -9.54 59.88
C ASN A 286 -54.03 -9.47 59.64
N PRO A 287 -54.51 -10.26 58.67
CA PRO A 287 -55.76 -11.01 58.83
C PRO A 287 -55.56 -12.53 58.61
N PRO A 288 -56.53 -13.37 59.05
CA PRO A 288 -56.29 -14.75 59.43
C PRO A 288 -56.30 -15.74 58.26
N SER A 289 -55.61 -16.84 58.52
CA SER A 289 -55.53 -18.07 57.75
C SER A 289 -56.90 -18.65 57.36
N ILE A 290 -57.10 -18.90 56.06
CA ILE A 290 -58.03 -19.92 55.57
C ILE A 290 -57.20 -20.84 54.66
N GLY A 291 -57.03 -22.08 55.09
CA GLY A 291 -56.37 -23.11 54.33
C GLY A 291 -57.23 -23.61 53.19
N THR A 292 -56.60 -23.92 52.07
CA THR A 292 -57.16 -24.81 51.06
C THR A 292 -56.05 -25.69 50.49
N THR A 293 -56.07 -26.93 50.94
CA THR A 293 -55.39 -28.12 50.43
C THR A 293 -55.89 -28.43 49.01
N ALA A 294 -55.01 -28.69 48.04
CA ALA A 294 -55.23 -29.58 46.87
C ALA A 294 -53.99 -29.58 45.95
N LEU A 295 -53.25 -30.71 45.89
CA LEU A 295 -53.23 -31.71 44.80
C LEU A 295 -52.42 -31.26 43.56
N THR A 296 -51.18 -31.74 43.38
CA THR A 296 -50.79 -33.05 42.77
C THR A 296 -50.86 -33.07 41.24
N GLY A 297 -49.74 -33.44 40.61
CA GLY A 297 -49.59 -33.79 39.19
C GLY A 297 -48.37 -33.09 38.59
N GLN A 298 -47.15 -33.62 38.60
CA GLN A 298 -46.65 -34.85 37.97
C GLN A 298 -47.04 -34.97 36.49
N ALA A 299 -46.15 -34.54 35.58
CA ALA A 299 -46.05 -35.07 34.23
C ALA A 299 -44.66 -34.81 33.62
N THR A 300 -43.92 -35.89 33.50
CA THR A 300 -42.76 -36.15 32.65
C THR A 300 -42.99 -35.83 31.17
N ARG A 301 -42.01 -35.23 30.50
CA ARG A 301 -41.29 -35.83 29.35
C ARG A 301 -40.08 -34.99 28.96
#